data_AF-A0A367EE35-F1
#
_entry.id   AF-A0A367EE35-F1
#
_cell.length_a   1.000
_cell.length_b   1.000
_cell.length_c   1.000
_cell.angle_alpha   90.00
_cell.angle_beta   90.00
_cell.angle_gamma   90.00
#
_symmetry.space_group_name_H-M   'P 1'
#
loop_
_entity.id
_entity.type
_entity.pdbx_description
1 polymer ?
#
loop_
_entity_poly.entity_id
_entity_poly.type
_entity_poly.pdbx_seq_one_letter_code
_entity_poly.pdbx_strand_id
1 'polypeptide(L)'
;MEWDGTTWDDPSADQLHDLLADMNLRFRFVVVERPGKEPAGHHYMQVHLNDDFSYQVEYREGGPEHHFQAHVPAQPEMLRPQPVAGILQAWAFERPGWREALDWTPWNGSPN
;
A
#
# COMPACT_ATOMS: atom_id res chain seq x y z
N MET A 1 -3.52 -0.14 17.88
CA MET A 1 -3.65 -0.64 16.51
C MET A 1 -3.58 -2.16 16.59
N GLU A 2 -4.68 -2.85 16.34
CA GLU A 2 -4.71 -4.31 16.29
C GLU A 2 -4.41 -4.71 14.84
N TRP A 3 -3.17 -5.13 14.57
CA TRP A 3 -2.79 -5.88 13.38
C TRP A 3 -3.22 -7.33 13.61
N ASP A 4 -3.81 -7.99 12.61
CA ASP A 4 -4.31 -9.37 12.75
C ASP A 4 -3.19 -10.42 12.89
N GLY A 5 -1.91 -10.03 12.84
CA GLY A 5 -0.79 -10.95 13.10
C GLY A 5 -0.33 -11.74 11.88
N THR A 6 -1.05 -11.64 10.77
CA THR A 6 -0.80 -12.45 9.58
C THR A 6 0.34 -11.87 8.74
N THR A 7 1.48 -12.57 8.70
CA THR A 7 2.61 -12.30 7.81
C THR A 7 2.71 -13.42 6.77
N TRP A 8 2.90 -13.04 5.51
CA TRP A 8 3.15 -13.97 4.41
C TRP A 8 4.50 -13.65 3.77
N ASP A 9 5.31 -14.68 3.54
CA ASP A 9 6.48 -14.59 2.67
C ASP A 9 6.04 -14.86 1.22
N ASP A 10 6.45 -13.98 0.29
CA ASP A 10 6.15 -14.07 -1.15
C ASP A 10 4.65 -14.31 -1.48
N PRO A 11 3.74 -13.39 -1.08
CA PRO A 11 2.31 -13.56 -1.33
C PRO A 11 1.99 -13.48 -2.84
N SER A 12 1.10 -14.35 -3.29
CA SER A 12 0.55 -14.28 -4.65
C SER A 12 -0.29 -13.03 -4.86
N ALA A 13 -0.56 -12.69 -6.13
CA ALA A 13 -1.41 -11.55 -6.48
C ALA A 13 -2.81 -11.66 -5.88
N ASP A 14 -3.38 -12.87 -5.88
CA ASP A 14 -4.70 -13.15 -5.30
C ASP A 14 -4.68 -12.99 -3.78
N GLN A 15 -3.62 -13.45 -3.10
CA GLN A 15 -3.48 -13.26 -1.65
C GLN A 15 -3.36 -11.77 -1.27
N LEU A 16 -2.63 -10.97 -2.06
CA LEU A 16 -2.57 -9.52 -1.86
C LEU A 16 -3.93 -8.87 -2.10
N HIS A 17 -4.69 -9.35 -3.08
CA HIS A 17 -6.03 -8.85 -3.36
C HIS A 17 -6.99 -9.15 -2.21
N ASP A 18 -7.00 -10.40 -1.71
CA ASP A 18 -7.86 -10.83 -0.61
C ASP A 18 -7.54 -10.07 0.68
N LEU A 19 -6.25 -9.87 0.98
CA LEU A 19 -5.83 -9.08 2.15
C LEU A 19 -6.33 -7.63 2.09
N LEU A 20 -6.33 -7.02 0.90
CA LEU A 20 -6.89 -5.68 0.71
C LEU A 20 -8.42 -5.66 0.76
N ALA A 21 -9.08 -6.73 0.33
CA ALA A 21 -10.53 -6.88 0.37
C ALA A 21 -11.04 -7.03 1.81
N ASP A 22 -10.25 -7.67 2.68
CA ASP A 22 -10.56 -7.88 4.09
C ASP A 22 -10.34 -6.63 4.97
N MET A 23 -9.73 -5.57 4.43
CA MET A 23 -9.52 -4.32 5.14
C MET A 23 -10.85 -3.72 5.61
N ASN A 24 -10.85 -3.24 6.85
CA ASN A 24 -12.01 -2.62 7.46
C ASN A 24 -11.58 -1.64 8.56
N LEU A 25 -12.54 -0.98 9.21
CA LEU A 25 -12.23 0.03 10.24
C LEU A 25 -11.52 -0.53 11.49
N ARG A 26 -11.45 -1.86 11.65
CA ARG A 26 -10.61 -2.51 12.66
C ARG A 26 -9.21 -2.83 12.10
N PHE A 27 -9.16 -3.43 10.91
CA PHE A 27 -7.93 -3.79 10.20
C PHE A 27 -7.66 -2.84 9.03
N ARG A 28 -7.06 -1.70 9.35
CA ARG A 28 -6.97 -0.56 8.43
C ARG A 28 -5.70 -0.51 7.58
N PHE A 29 -4.75 -1.40 7.79
CA PHE A 29 -3.43 -1.31 7.18
C PHE A 29 -3.01 -2.62 6.51
N VAL A 30 -2.41 -2.50 5.34
CA VAL A 30 -1.65 -3.55 4.66
C VAL A 30 -0.29 -2.97 4.33
N VAL A 31 0.78 -3.67 4.72
CA VAL A 31 2.16 -3.28 4.42
C VAL A 31 2.81 -4.44 3.67
N VAL A 32 3.41 -4.13 2.52
CA VAL A 32 4.20 -5.09 1.74
C VAL A 32 5.63 -4.57 1.70
N GLU A 33 6.55 -5.40 2.15
CA GLU A 33 7.97 -5.10 2.16
C GLU A 33 8.72 -5.89 1.09
N ARG A 34 9.86 -5.36 0.68
CA ARG A 34 10.81 -6.05 -0.20
C ARG A 34 12.08 -6.39 0.56
N PRO A 35 12.10 -7.54 1.24
CA PRO A 35 13.32 -8.00 1.90
C PRO A 35 14.39 -8.26 0.83
N GLY A 36 15.58 -7.68 1.00
CA GLY A 36 16.71 -7.87 0.09
C GLY A 36 17.19 -6.62 -0.66
N LYS A 37 16.51 -5.48 -0.53
CA LYS A 37 17.03 -4.18 -0.99
C LYS A 37 17.63 -3.40 0.19
N GLU A 38 18.80 -2.80 -0.02
CA GLU A 38 19.43 -1.94 0.99
C GLU A 38 18.90 -0.49 0.88
N PRO A 39 18.68 0.20 2.02
CA PRO A 39 18.79 -0.30 3.39
C PRO A 39 17.56 -1.15 3.77
N ALA A 40 17.75 -2.18 4.60
CA ALA A 40 16.68 -3.11 4.98
C ALA A 40 15.52 -2.40 5.70
N GLY A 41 14.27 -2.77 5.37
CA GLY A 41 13.07 -2.14 5.95
C GLY A 41 12.73 -0.76 5.36
N HIS A 42 13.49 -0.29 4.37
CA HIS A 42 13.24 0.99 3.71
C HIS A 42 12.59 0.85 2.33
N HIS A 43 12.21 -0.36 1.95
CA HIS A 43 11.59 -0.68 0.66
C HIS A 43 10.23 -1.30 0.91
N TYR A 44 9.20 -0.46 1.00
CA TYR A 44 7.84 -0.89 1.32
C TYR A 44 6.79 -0.11 0.53
N MET A 45 5.60 -0.69 0.42
CA MET A 45 4.37 0.00 0.08
C MET A 45 3.32 -0.30 1.16
N GLN A 46 2.69 0.75 1.67
CA GLN A 46 1.66 0.69 2.68
C GLN A 46 0.35 1.22 2.11
N VAL A 47 -0.74 0.54 2.43
CA VAL A 47 -2.10 0.96 2.15
C VAL A 47 -2.80 1.16 3.49
N HIS A 48 -3.40 2.33 3.67
CA HIS A 48 -4.23 2.67 4.83
C HIS A 48 -5.66 2.98 4.37
N LEU A 49 -6.65 2.40 5.05
CA LEU A 49 -8.08 2.69 4.86
C LEU A 49 -8.52 3.81 5.82
N ASN A 50 -8.92 4.94 5.26
CA ASN A 50 -9.42 6.10 5.99
C ASN A 50 -10.88 5.89 6.45
N ASP A 51 -11.36 6.74 7.37
CA ASP A 51 -12.74 6.65 7.90
C ASP A 51 -13.83 6.89 6.86
N ASP A 52 -13.53 7.65 5.79
CA ASP A 52 -14.41 7.89 4.65
C ASP A 52 -14.33 6.77 3.58
N PHE A 53 -13.59 5.71 3.89
CA PHE A 53 -13.26 4.61 2.99
C PHE A 53 -12.46 4.99 1.73
N SER A 54 -11.83 6.16 1.71
CA SER A 54 -10.72 6.41 0.80
C SER A 54 -9.48 5.63 1.25
N TYR A 55 -8.53 5.44 0.33
CA TYR A 55 -7.25 4.84 0.66
C TYR A 55 -6.15 5.90 0.63
N GLN A 56 -5.27 5.84 1.62
CA GLN A 56 -3.98 6.49 1.59
C GLN A 56 -2.94 5.44 1.21
N VAL A 57 -2.27 5.63 0.09
CA VAL A 57 -1.17 4.75 -0.35
C VAL A 57 0.14 5.48 -0.15
N GLU A 58 1.11 4.78 0.39
CA GLU A 58 2.44 5.27 0.68
C GLU A 58 3.45 4.28 0.13
N TYR A 59 4.54 4.76 -0.47
CA TYR A 59 5.67 3.90 -0.77
C TYR A 59 6.98 4.56 -0.41
N ARG A 60 7.94 3.72 -0.08
CA ARG A 60 9.32 4.10 0.18
C ARG A 60 10.25 3.15 -0.54
N GLU A 61 11.27 3.71 -1.19
CA GLU A 61 12.32 2.95 -1.86
C GLU A 61 13.69 3.49 -1.47
N GLY A 62 14.12 3.16 -0.25
CA GLY A 62 15.38 3.60 0.33
C GLY A 62 15.22 4.80 1.26
N GLY A 63 16.04 5.84 1.08
CA GLY A 63 16.09 6.95 2.03
C GLY A 63 14.79 7.77 2.08
N PRO A 64 14.66 8.66 3.07
CA PRO A 64 13.47 9.50 3.25
C PRO A 64 13.20 10.42 2.05
N GLU A 65 14.20 10.73 1.23
CA GLU A 65 14.02 11.44 -0.04
C GLU A 65 13.24 10.65 -1.11
N HIS A 66 13.14 9.33 -0.95
CA HIS A 66 12.41 8.42 -1.84
C HIS A 66 11.14 7.90 -1.18
N HIS A 67 10.43 8.79 -0.50
CA HIS A 67 9.20 8.52 0.23
C HIS A 67 8.07 9.37 -0.36
N PHE A 68 7.01 8.72 -0.80
CA PHE A 68 5.89 9.37 -1.48
C PHE A 68 4.56 8.82 -1.00
N GLN A 69 3.51 9.59 -1.24
CA GLN A 69 2.15 9.25 -0.90
C GLN A 69 1.16 9.68 -1.97
N ALA A 70 0.02 9.00 -2.04
CA ALA A 70 -1.09 9.33 -2.90
C ALA A 70 -2.42 8.98 -2.23
N HIS A 71 -3.43 9.81 -2.50
CA HIS A 71 -4.78 9.61 -2.03
C HIS A 71 -5.63 8.97 -3.14
N VAL A 72 -6.34 7.89 -2.82
CA VAL A 72 -7.28 7.23 -3.72
C VAL A 72 -8.69 7.44 -3.17
N PRO A 73 -9.55 8.20 -3.87
CA PRO A 73 -10.92 8.46 -3.43
C PRO A 73 -11.70 7.16 -3.19
N ALA A 74 -12.64 7.21 -2.25
CA ALA A 74 -13.51 6.10 -1.94
C ALA A 74 -14.22 5.60 -3.21
N GLN A 75 -14.03 4.33 -3.53
CA GLN A 75 -14.68 3.69 -4.67
C GLN A 75 -16.04 3.12 -4.27
N PRO A 76 -16.96 2.90 -5.23
CA PRO A 76 -18.11 2.02 -5.02
C PRO A 76 -17.66 0.66 -4.49
N GLU A 77 -18.44 0.05 -3.61
CA GLU A 77 -18.11 -1.23 -2.96
C GLU A 77 -17.73 -2.33 -3.97
N MET A 78 -18.44 -2.41 -5.10
CA MET A 78 -18.17 -3.37 -6.19
C MET A 78 -16.77 -3.23 -6.84
N LEU A 79 -16.13 -2.07 -6.71
CA LEU A 79 -14.82 -1.79 -7.29
C LEU A 79 -13.69 -1.86 -6.25
N ARG A 80 -14.01 -2.03 -4.96
CA ARG A 80 -12.98 -2.21 -3.93
C ARG A 80 -12.49 -3.66 -3.93
N PRO A 81 -11.18 -3.93 -3.73
CA PRO A 81 -10.06 -2.98 -3.58
C PRO A 81 -9.31 -2.68 -4.91
N GLN A 82 -9.95 -2.85 -6.07
CA GLN A 82 -9.30 -3.05 -7.38
C GLN A 82 -8.23 -1.99 -7.73
N PRO A 83 -8.44 -0.67 -7.58
CA PRO A 83 -7.41 0.31 -7.95
C PRO A 83 -6.14 0.16 -7.12
N VAL A 84 -6.29 -0.03 -5.81
CA VAL A 84 -5.16 -0.15 -4.88
C VAL A 84 -4.48 -1.50 -4.99
N ALA A 85 -5.25 -2.58 -5.21
CA ALA A 85 -4.72 -3.91 -5.45
C ALA A 85 -3.83 -3.96 -6.69
N GLY A 86 -4.26 -3.33 -7.79
CA GLY A 86 -3.46 -3.24 -9.01
C GLY A 86 -2.11 -2.54 -8.78
N ILE A 87 -2.12 -1.44 -8.02
CA ILE A 87 -0.91 -0.67 -7.70
C ILE A 87 0.03 -1.47 -6.78
N LEU A 88 -0.52 -2.07 -5.72
CA LEU A 88 0.26 -2.85 -4.76
C LEU A 88 0.88 -4.08 -5.42
N GLN A 89 0.13 -4.79 -6.25
CA GLN A 89 0.63 -5.93 -7.00
C GLN A 89 1.68 -5.51 -8.04
N ALA A 90 1.42 -4.45 -8.82
CA ALA A 90 2.37 -3.98 -9.82
C ALA A 90 3.67 -3.52 -9.16
N TRP A 91 3.58 -2.82 -8.03
CA TRP A 91 4.73 -2.53 -7.19
C TRP A 91 5.39 -3.83 -6.79
N ALA A 92 4.76 -4.72 -6.00
CA ALA A 92 5.34 -5.92 -5.41
C ALA A 92 6.02 -6.86 -6.42
N PHE A 93 5.43 -7.06 -7.61
CA PHE A 93 5.96 -7.95 -8.66
C PHE A 93 6.92 -7.26 -9.66
N GLU A 94 7.44 -6.07 -9.34
CA GLU A 94 8.37 -5.29 -10.18
C GLU A 94 7.81 -5.00 -11.59
N ARG A 95 6.50 -4.80 -11.70
CA ARG A 95 5.84 -4.43 -12.96
C ARG A 95 5.86 -2.90 -13.14
N PRO A 96 5.97 -2.39 -14.37
CA PRO A 96 5.92 -0.95 -14.64
C PRO A 96 4.49 -0.38 -14.48
N GLY A 97 4.37 0.95 -14.46
CA GLY A 97 3.09 1.67 -14.56
C GLY A 97 2.47 2.13 -13.24
N TRP A 98 2.90 1.60 -12.09
CA TRP A 98 2.33 1.99 -10.79
C TRP A 98 2.74 3.41 -10.36
N ARG A 99 3.89 3.91 -10.84
CA ARG A 99 4.33 5.29 -10.56
C ARG A 99 3.51 6.34 -11.29
N GLU A 100 2.89 5.96 -12.39
CA GLU A 100 2.04 6.85 -13.20
C GLU A 100 0.55 6.62 -12.91
N ALA A 101 0.20 5.56 -12.17
CA ALA A 101 -1.17 5.19 -11.87
C ALA A 101 -1.86 6.09 -10.84
N LEU A 102 -1.09 6.82 -10.02
CA LEU A 102 -1.60 7.76 -9.02
C LEU A 102 -0.85 9.10 -9.09
N ASP A 103 -1.50 10.15 -8.58
CA ASP A 103 -0.89 11.45 -8.34
C ASP A 103 0.01 11.41 -7.09
N TRP A 104 1.18 10.80 -7.23
CA TRP A 104 2.15 10.70 -6.13
C TRP A 104 2.72 12.07 -5.76
N THR A 105 2.75 12.34 -4.47
CA THR A 105 3.35 13.54 -3.88
C THR A 105 4.44 13.14 -2.89
N PRO A 106 5.52 13.93 -2.75
CA PRO A 106 6.53 13.65 -1.74
C PRO A 106 5.91 13.54 -0.34
N TRP A 107 6.34 12.54 0.43
CA TRP A 107 5.97 12.44 1.83
C TRP A 107 6.61 13.61 2.59
N ASN A 108 5.77 14.52 3.02
CA ASN A 108 6.17 15.74 3.73
C ASN A 108 6.12 15.55 5.25
N GLY A 109 6.04 14.30 5.73
CA GLY A 109 6.24 13.91 7.12
C GLY A 109 5.71 14.93 8.11
N SER A 110 4.40 15.21 8.09
CA SER A 110 3.81 16.09 9.07
C SER A 110 3.49 15.28 10.32
N PRO A 111 4.16 15.52 11.47
CA PRO A 111 3.66 15.04 12.74
C PRO A 111 2.42 15.84 13.10
N ASN A 112 1.29 15.15 13.29
CA ASN A 112 0.19 15.65 14.12
C ASN A 112 0.25 14.92 15.45
#